data_AF-A0AAW4BKZ9-F1
#
_entry.id   AF-A0AAW4BKZ9-F1
#
_cell.length_a   1.000
_cell.length_b   1.000
_cell.length_c   1.000
_cell.angle_alpha   90.00
_cell.angle_beta   90.00
_cell.angle_gamma   90.00
#
_symmetry.space_group_name_H-M   'P 1'
#
loop_
_entity.id
_entity.type
_entity.pdbx_description
1 polymer ?
#
loop_
_entity_poly.entity_id
_entity_poly.type
_entity_poly.pdbx_seq_one_letter_code
_entity_poly.pdbx_strand_id
1 'polypeptide(L)'
;MARITRKMPSFSNVAAGSTATLEFPLGLSYHFLHLYFTGVTLAQMKNIRIEVDGKPIKKWADGVRLNAENKHYGRGAATADCLPIWFVRKELTELAQQRLFALGTSNVQTMSLLIDIDEAAASPVLKATS
;
A
#
# COMPACT_ATOMS: atom_id res chain seq x y z
N MET A 1 2.64 22.98 4.43
CA MET A 1 3.39 21.83 4.99
C MET A 1 4.19 21.17 3.89
N ALA A 2 5.50 20.98 4.12
CA ALA A 2 6.35 20.22 3.22
C ALA A 2 5.99 18.74 3.28
N ARG A 3 6.08 18.02 2.15
CA ARG A 3 5.91 16.57 2.11
C ARG A 3 7.15 15.93 2.74
N ILE A 4 6.94 14.93 3.59
CA ILE A 4 8.01 14.16 4.21
C ILE A 4 7.94 12.76 3.61
N THR A 5 9.07 12.27 3.12
CA THR A 5 9.21 10.87 2.71
C THR A 5 9.85 10.10 3.84
N ARG A 6 9.16 9.08 4.35
CA ARG A 6 9.59 8.30 5.51
C ARG A 6 9.60 6.81 5.17
N LYS A 7 10.69 6.14 5.56
CA LYS A 7 10.75 4.68 5.55
C LYS A 7 9.77 4.13 6.57
N MET A 8 8.89 3.24 6.13
CA MET A 8 7.93 2.58 7.00
C MET A 8 8.62 1.49 7.84
N PRO A 9 8.00 1.07 8.95
CA PRO A 9 8.45 -0.11 9.70
C PRO A 9 8.62 -1.33 8.78
N SER A 10 9.41 -2.30 9.23
CA SER A 10 9.50 -3.59 8.55
C SER A 10 8.14 -4.28 8.58
N PHE A 11 7.80 -5.00 7.52
CA PHE A 11 6.66 -5.91 7.52
C PHE A 11 6.92 -7.05 8.49
N SER A 12 5.88 -7.40 9.25
CA SER A 12 5.84 -8.62 10.06
C SER A 12 5.41 -9.79 9.19
N ASN A 13 5.95 -10.98 9.48
CA ASN A 13 5.53 -12.25 8.88
C ASN A 13 5.63 -12.32 7.34
N VAL A 14 6.72 -11.79 6.78
CA VAL A 14 7.00 -11.91 5.33
C VAL A 14 7.57 -13.29 5.02
N ALA A 15 6.68 -14.25 4.80
CA ALA A 15 7.02 -15.62 4.40
C ALA A 15 6.04 -16.12 3.34
N ALA A 16 6.45 -17.14 2.57
CA ALA A 16 5.56 -17.78 1.62
C ALA A 16 4.38 -18.43 2.35
N GLY A 17 3.15 -18.29 1.81
CA GLY A 17 1.93 -18.79 2.42
C GLY A 17 1.47 -18.02 3.67
N SER A 18 2.14 -16.92 4.02
CA SER A 18 1.84 -16.12 5.21
C SER A 18 1.21 -14.77 4.85
N THR A 19 0.42 -14.23 5.77
CA THR A 19 -0.09 -12.85 5.69
C THR A 19 0.96 -11.91 6.26
N ALA A 20 1.59 -11.13 5.39
CA ALA A 20 2.49 -10.05 5.78
C ALA A 20 1.67 -8.85 6.26
N THR A 21 2.04 -8.30 7.41
CA THR A 21 1.36 -7.14 7.99
C THR A 21 2.32 -5.98 8.18
N LEU A 22 1.90 -4.79 7.76
CA LEU A 22 2.61 -3.54 7.99
C LEU A 22 1.73 -2.61 8.82
N GLU A 23 2.20 -2.25 10.00
CA GLU A 23 1.54 -1.24 10.84
C GLU A 23 2.06 0.15 10.48
N PHE A 24 1.14 1.08 10.25
CA PHE A 24 1.48 2.45 9.93
C PHE A 24 1.64 3.27 11.21
N PRO A 25 2.72 4.06 11.34
CA PRO A 25 2.83 5.05 12.39
C PRO A 25 1.68 6.07 12.33
N LEU A 26 1.04 6.32 13.45
CA LEU A 26 -0.06 7.29 13.54
C LEU A 26 0.46 8.73 13.66
N GLY A 27 -0.40 9.70 13.36
CA GLY A 27 -0.16 11.14 13.57
C GLY A 27 0.08 11.96 12.30
N LEU A 28 0.28 11.31 11.14
CA LEU A 28 0.42 12.00 9.84
C LEU A 28 -0.69 11.61 8.85
N SER A 29 -0.79 12.35 7.75
CA SER A 29 -1.67 12.02 6.63
C SER A 29 -0.87 11.36 5.51
N TYR A 30 -1.30 10.18 5.08
CA TYR A 30 -0.64 9.41 4.04
C TYR A 30 -1.21 9.75 2.67
N HIS A 31 -0.35 10.19 1.75
CA HIS A 31 -0.75 10.54 0.38
C HIS A 31 -0.58 9.39 -0.61
N PHE A 32 0.55 8.69 -0.52
CA PHE A 32 0.87 7.52 -1.30
C PHE A 32 1.80 6.61 -0.49
N LEU A 33 1.96 5.37 -0.94
CA LEU A 33 2.88 4.40 -0.39
C LEU A 33 3.57 3.70 -1.55
N HIS A 34 4.90 3.68 -1.56
CA HIS A 34 5.65 2.80 -2.45
C HIS A 34 5.89 1.47 -1.74
N LEU A 35 5.26 0.42 -2.23
CA LEU A 35 5.50 -0.96 -1.80
C LEU A 35 6.61 -1.55 -2.68
N TYR A 36 7.78 -1.75 -2.11
CA TYR A 36 8.89 -2.45 -2.74
C TYR A 36 8.79 -3.94 -2.42
N PHE A 37 8.96 -4.78 -3.43
CA PHE A 37 8.87 -6.22 -3.31
C PHE A 37 9.98 -6.90 -4.11
N THR A 38 10.57 -7.96 -3.56
CA THR A 38 11.53 -8.83 -4.27
C THR A 38 11.22 -10.29 -3.96
N GLY A 39 11.42 -11.20 -4.92
CA GLY A 39 11.14 -12.63 -4.73
C GLY A 39 9.65 -13.01 -4.75
N VAL A 40 8.78 -12.06 -5.07
CA VAL A 40 7.33 -12.27 -5.19
C VAL A 40 6.80 -11.49 -6.39
N THR A 41 5.86 -12.08 -7.13
CA THR A 41 5.19 -11.43 -8.26
C THR A 41 3.90 -10.73 -7.83
N LEU A 42 3.40 -9.80 -8.65
CA LEU A 42 2.14 -9.10 -8.40
C LEU A 42 0.93 -10.05 -8.25
N ALA A 43 0.94 -11.17 -8.96
CA ALA A 43 -0.13 -12.18 -8.88
C ALA A 43 -0.03 -13.05 -7.61
N GLN A 44 1.17 -13.16 -7.03
CA GLN A 44 1.42 -13.87 -5.78
C GLN A 44 1.12 -13.02 -4.54
N MET A 45 0.98 -11.70 -4.69
CA MET A 45 0.46 -10.82 -3.64
C MET A 45 -1.06 -10.79 -3.73
N LYS A 46 -1.72 -11.60 -2.91
CA LYS A 46 -3.17 -11.76 -2.86
C LYS A 46 -3.77 -10.96 -1.70
N ASN A 47 -5.07 -10.66 -1.79
CA ASN A 47 -5.87 -10.04 -0.73
C ASN A 47 -5.25 -8.80 -0.09
N ILE A 48 -4.63 -7.92 -0.88
CA ILE A 48 -4.06 -6.67 -0.39
C ILE A 48 -5.20 -5.84 0.23
N ARG A 49 -5.12 -5.57 1.53
CA ARG A 49 -6.14 -4.80 2.23
C ARG A 49 -5.55 -3.79 3.20
N ILE A 50 -6.19 -2.65 3.27
CA ILE A 50 -5.84 -1.57 4.19
C ILE A 50 -6.93 -1.51 5.24
N GLU A 51 -6.55 -1.81 6.47
CA GLU A 51 -7.43 -1.80 7.62
C GLU A 51 -7.17 -0.55 8.47
N VAL A 52 -8.25 0.07 8.92
CA VAL A 52 -8.23 1.13 9.92
C VAL A 52 -9.17 0.71 11.03
N ASP A 53 -8.67 0.70 12.26
CA ASP A 53 -9.37 0.20 13.45
C ASP A 53 -9.94 -1.22 13.25
N GLY A 54 -9.16 -2.08 12.58
CA GLY A 54 -9.54 -3.45 12.26
C GLY A 54 -10.61 -3.60 11.17
N LYS A 55 -11.02 -2.52 10.52
CA LYS A 55 -12.01 -2.54 9.42
C LYS A 55 -11.31 -2.32 8.07
N PRO A 56 -11.52 -3.20 7.08
CA PRO A 56 -10.92 -3.04 5.76
C PRO A 56 -11.62 -1.90 5.00
N ILE A 57 -10.90 -0.81 4.76
CA ILE A 57 -11.40 0.36 4.01
C ILE A 57 -11.18 0.18 2.51
N LYS A 58 -10.06 -0.44 2.14
CA LYS A 58 -9.73 -0.77 0.76
C LYS A 58 -9.27 -2.21 0.69
N LYS A 59 -9.79 -2.94 -0.28
CA LYS A 59 -9.43 -4.33 -0.56
C LYS A 59 -9.22 -4.50 -2.05
N TRP A 60 -8.12 -5.14 -2.41
CA TRP A 60 -7.82 -5.59 -3.76
C TRP A 60 -7.65 -7.10 -3.73
N ALA A 61 -8.11 -7.77 -4.78
CA ALA A 61 -7.99 -9.23 -4.89
C ALA A 61 -6.52 -9.66 -5.00
N ASP A 62 -5.71 -8.85 -5.69
CA ASP A 62 -4.33 -9.15 -6.01
C ASP A 62 -3.56 -7.89 -6.45
N GLY A 63 -2.23 -8.00 -6.51
CA GLY A 63 -1.35 -6.92 -6.96
C GLY A 63 -1.51 -6.56 -8.45
N VAL A 64 -2.01 -7.46 -9.30
CA VAL A 64 -2.32 -7.16 -10.71
C VAL A 64 -3.53 -6.24 -10.79
N ARG A 65 -4.56 -6.49 -9.98
CA ARG A 65 -5.74 -5.60 -9.89
C ARG A 65 -5.35 -4.19 -9.44
N LEU A 66 -4.49 -4.08 -8.43
CA LEU A 66 -3.98 -2.78 -7.97
C LEU A 66 -3.17 -2.07 -9.07
N ASN A 67 -2.31 -2.80 -9.79
CA ASN A 67 -1.57 -2.25 -10.93
C ASN A 67 -2.51 -1.81 -12.07
N ALA A 68 -3.56 -2.57 -12.35
CA ALA A 68 -4.57 -2.22 -13.36
C ALA A 68 -5.32 -0.95 -12.99
N GLU A 69 -5.65 -0.75 -11.70
CA GLU A 69 -6.25 0.50 -11.21
C GLU A 69 -5.30 1.69 -11.42
N ASN A 70 -4.02 1.52 -11.07
CA ASN A 70 -3.03 2.57 -11.27
C ASN A 70 -2.82 2.93 -12.76
N LYS A 71 -2.83 1.92 -13.65
CA LYS A 71 -2.76 2.13 -15.10
C LYS A 71 -3.99 2.86 -15.61
N HIS A 72 -5.18 2.47 -15.16
CA HIS A 72 -6.43 3.10 -15.56
C HIS A 72 -6.47 4.60 -15.24
N TYR A 73 -5.98 4.98 -14.06
CA TYR A 73 -5.94 6.39 -13.63
C TYR A 73 -4.65 7.13 -13.98
N GLY A 74 -3.73 6.53 -14.76
CA GLY A 74 -2.46 7.15 -15.14
C GLY A 74 -1.54 7.49 -13.95
N ARG A 75 -1.70 6.79 -12.82
CA ARG A 75 -1.00 7.11 -11.55
C ARG A 75 0.45 6.61 -11.49
N GLY A 76 0.87 5.84 -12.49
CA GLY A 76 2.17 5.17 -12.59
C GLY A 76 2.01 3.65 -12.51
N ALA A 77 2.52 2.92 -13.50
CA ALA A 77 2.46 1.45 -13.49
C ALA A 77 3.41 0.88 -12.43
N ALA A 78 3.09 -0.31 -11.91
CA ALA A 78 4.04 -1.10 -11.15
C ALA A 78 5.30 -1.33 -12.00
N THR A 79 6.45 -1.06 -11.39
CA THR A 79 7.76 -1.43 -11.95
C THR A 79 8.11 -2.86 -11.52
N ALA A 80 9.28 -3.36 -11.92
CA ALA A 80 9.72 -4.70 -11.56
C ALA A 80 9.75 -4.94 -10.04
N ASP A 81 10.12 -3.92 -9.26
CA ASP A 81 10.37 -4.05 -7.82
C ASP A 81 9.51 -3.12 -6.95
N CYS A 82 8.67 -2.27 -7.55
CA CYS A 82 7.88 -1.28 -6.81
C CYS A 82 6.46 -1.13 -7.35
N LEU A 83 5.50 -1.28 -6.44
CA LEU A 83 4.08 -1.05 -6.63
C LEU A 83 3.65 0.20 -5.85
N PRO A 84 3.34 1.31 -6.53
CA PRO A 84 2.81 2.49 -5.85
C PRO A 84 1.34 2.27 -5.47
N ILE A 85 0.97 2.60 -4.24
CA ILE A 85 -0.40 2.62 -3.72
C ILE A 85 -0.79 4.07 -3.48
N TRP A 86 -1.78 4.55 -4.21
CA TRP A 86 -2.23 5.94 -4.12
C TRP A 86 -3.44 6.08 -3.22
N PHE A 87 -3.34 6.94 -2.22
CA PHE A 87 -4.50 7.39 -1.42
C PHE A 87 -5.12 8.64 -2.03
N VAL A 88 -4.28 9.61 -2.40
CA VAL A 88 -4.72 10.80 -3.12
C VAL A 88 -5.17 10.45 -4.55
N ARG A 89 -6.19 11.17 -5.01
CA ARG A 89 -6.70 11.07 -6.37
C ARG A 89 -6.13 12.19 -7.21
N LYS A 90 -5.14 11.89 -8.03
CA LYS A 90 -4.47 12.88 -8.91
C LYS A 90 -5.37 13.37 -10.04
N GLU A 91 -6.42 12.60 -10.34
CA GLU A 91 -7.35 12.88 -11.43
C GLU A 91 -8.23 14.11 -11.16
N LEU A 92 -8.30 14.58 -9.90
CA LEU A 92 -9.08 15.74 -9.55
C LEU A 92 -8.35 17.02 -9.94
N THR A 93 -9.08 17.99 -10.48
CA THR A 93 -8.51 19.20 -11.09
C THR A 93 -7.87 20.12 -10.07
N GLU A 94 -8.47 20.23 -8.89
CA GLU A 94 -7.96 21.10 -7.82
C GLU A 94 -7.09 20.35 -6.83
N LEU A 95 -5.97 20.95 -6.47
CA LEU A 95 -5.00 20.38 -5.54
C LEU A 95 -5.57 20.16 -4.12
N ALA A 96 -6.54 20.98 -3.71
CA ALA A 96 -7.28 20.78 -2.46
C ALA A 96 -8.16 19.52 -2.51
N GLN A 97 -8.86 19.30 -3.64
CA GLN A 97 -9.71 18.13 -3.86
C GLN A 97 -8.89 16.84 -3.97
N GLN A 98 -7.73 16.89 -4.63
CA GLN A 98 -6.81 15.74 -4.71
C GLN A 98 -6.38 15.25 -3.32
N ARG A 99 -6.10 16.20 -2.41
CA ARG A 99 -5.59 15.95 -1.06
C ARG A 99 -6.67 15.55 -0.07
N LEU A 100 -7.94 15.77 -0.37
CA LEU A 100 -9.07 15.36 0.48
C LEU A 100 -9.08 13.85 0.74
N PHE A 101 -8.59 13.07 -0.24
CA PHE A 101 -8.51 11.61 -0.15
C PHE A 101 -7.22 11.11 0.52
N ALA A 102 -6.36 12.00 1.01
CA ALA A 102 -5.22 11.59 1.83
C ALA A 102 -5.74 10.94 3.12
N LEU A 103 -5.11 9.85 3.52
CA LEU A 103 -5.59 9.07 4.65
C LEU A 103 -5.01 9.65 5.94
N GLY A 104 -5.82 10.45 6.63
CA GLY A 104 -5.47 11.07 7.92
C GLY A 104 -5.58 10.08 9.07
N THR A 105 -4.58 10.05 9.94
CA THR A 105 -4.50 9.10 11.08
C THR A 105 -4.63 9.76 12.46
N SER A 106 -5.20 10.97 12.54
CA SER A 106 -5.26 11.73 13.80
C SER A 106 -6.22 11.15 14.85
N ASN A 107 -7.28 10.46 14.41
CA ASN A 107 -8.33 9.89 15.28
C ASN A 107 -8.47 8.37 15.12
N VAL A 108 -7.42 7.71 14.63
CA VAL A 108 -7.41 6.27 14.35
C VAL A 108 -6.54 5.59 15.41
N GLN A 109 -6.97 4.44 15.93
CA GLN A 109 -6.21 3.63 16.88
C GLN A 109 -5.20 2.71 16.20
N THR A 110 -5.57 2.14 15.05
CA THR A 110 -4.67 1.28 14.27
C THR A 110 -4.86 1.49 12.78
N MET A 111 -3.77 1.48 12.04
CA MET A 111 -3.79 1.43 10.59
C MET A 111 -2.79 0.37 10.15
N SER A 112 -3.25 -0.61 9.36
CA SER A 112 -2.43 -1.73 8.91
C SER A 112 -2.66 -2.04 7.43
N LEU A 113 -1.61 -2.45 6.74
CA LEU A 113 -1.64 -3.01 5.40
C LEU A 113 -1.35 -4.50 5.52
N LEU A 114 -2.31 -5.32 5.10
CA LEU A 114 -2.18 -6.77 5.09
C LEU A 114 -2.07 -7.24 3.65
N ILE A 115 -1.14 -8.15 3.40
CA ILE A 115 -0.89 -8.75 2.09
C ILE A 115 -0.71 -10.25 2.30
N ASP A 116 -1.53 -11.05 1.64
CA ASP A 116 -1.34 -12.50 1.64
C ASP A 116 -0.30 -12.86 0.58
N ILE A 117 0.77 -13.53 0.99
CA ILE A 117 1.83 -13.97 0.08
C ILE A 117 1.56 -15.42 -0.30
N ASP A 118 1.49 -15.69 -1.60
CA ASP A 118 1.32 -17.04 -2.12
C ASP A 118 2.48 -17.98 -1.70
N GLU A 119 2.18 -19.27 -1.54
CA GLU A 119 3.15 -20.29 -1.13
C GLU A 119 4.27 -20.50 -2.17
N ALA A 120 4.01 -20.18 -3.44
CA ALA A 120 5.01 -20.27 -4.51
C ALA A 120 6.01 -19.09 -4.54
N ALA A 121 5.98 -18.17 -3.56
CA ALA A 121 6.90 -17.04 -3.50
C ALA A 121 8.31 -17.47 -3.09
N ALA A 122 9.32 -17.12 -3.89
CA ALA A 122 10.71 -17.45 -3.62
C ALA A 122 11.37 -16.37 -2.76
N SER A 123 11.44 -16.59 -1.44
CA SER A 123 12.05 -15.67 -0.47
C SER A 123 11.48 -14.25 -0.55
N PRO A 124 10.19 -14.05 -0.22
CA PRO A 124 9.55 -12.75 -0.33
C PRO A 124 10.22 -11.73 0.62
N VAL A 125 10.55 -10.55 0.09
CA VAL A 125 10.96 -9.40 0.90
C VAL A 125 10.06 -8.22 0.54
N LEU A 126 9.43 -7.63 1.55
CA LEU A 126 8.56 -6.47 1.41
C LEU A 126 9.13 -5.29 2.19
N LYS A 127 9.19 -4.12 1.55
CA LYS A 127 9.59 -2.84 2.16
C LYS A 127 8.62 -1.76 1.72
N ALA A 128 8.38 -0.76 2.57
CA ALA A 128 7.49 0.34 2.22
C ALA A 128 8.09 1.71 2.55
N THR A 129 7.75 2.71 1.73
CA THR A 129 8.11 4.12 1.94
C THR A 129 6.89 4.98 1.64
N SER A 130 6.51 5.88 2.52
CA SER A 130 5.40 6.83 2.33
C SER A 130 5.87 8.28 2.25
#